data_AF-A0AAV7CNR8-F1
#
_entry.id   AF-A0AAV7CNR8-F1
#
_cell.length_a   1.000
_cell.length_b   1.000
_cell.length_c   1.000
_cell.angle_alpha   90.00
_cell.angle_beta   90.00
_cell.angle_gamma   90.00
#
_symmetry.space_group_name_H-M   'P 1'
#
loop_
_entity.id
_entity.type
_entity.pdbx_description
1 polymer ?
#
loop_
_entity_poly.entity_id
_entity_poly.type
_entity_poly.pdbx_seq_one_letter_code
_entity_poly.pdbx_strand_id
1 'polypeptide(L)'
;MKKGAKVEINLVALGPLTNLALAVKMDPSLPKKLKNLCIMGGNIQGRGNITVCAEFNFFMDPEAAYIVTNEFTCPTFIAALEFTRENCLTMEDFKNWVHQDTEKARFMAKITAKWPQKSSFVSYDSYAMAAVIEENIITEYEKCAVSVELHGRYARGMLVLDTDNKWKKEHKAILMKKCNINRFKELLWNALL
;
A
#
# COMPACT_ATOMS: atom_id res chain seq x y z
N MET A 1 28.28 -7.77 -28.11
CA MET A 1 27.53 -7.07 -27.05
C MET A 1 26.46 -8.00 -26.50
N LYS A 2 26.59 -8.51 -25.28
CA LYS A 2 25.50 -9.24 -24.60
C LYS A 2 24.41 -8.20 -24.29
N LYS A 3 23.21 -8.38 -24.83
CA LYS A 3 22.00 -7.63 -24.43
C LYS A 3 21.92 -7.73 -22.90
N GLY A 4 22.02 -6.59 -22.20
CA GLY A 4 21.91 -6.55 -20.75
C GLY A 4 20.59 -7.19 -20.32
N ALA A 5 20.63 -8.01 -19.26
CA ALA A 5 19.43 -8.61 -18.70
C ALA A 5 18.39 -7.50 -18.45
N LYS A 6 17.16 -7.71 -18.92
CA LYS A 6 16.06 -6.77 -18.70
C LYS A 6 15.77 -6.76 -17.20
N VAL A 7 16.20 -5.71 -16.50
CA VAL A 7 15.93 -5.53 -15.08
C VAL A 7 14.44 -5.21 -14.92
N GLU A 8 13.74 -6.02 -14.13
CA GLU A 8 12.35 -5.77 -13.77
C GLU A 8 12.30 -4.99 -12.45
N ILE A 9 11.58 -3.87 -12.45
CA ILE A 9 11.48 -2.97 -11.30
C ILE A 9 10.06 -3.04 -10.74
N ASN A 10 9.93 -3.42 -9.47
CA ASN A 10 8.72 -3.22 -8.68
C ASN A 10 8.88 -1.93 -7.89
N LEU A 11 7.92 -1.02 -7.99
CA LEU A 11 7.92 0.22 -7.21
C LEU A 11 6.98 0.09 -6.02
N VAL A 12 7.48 0.35 -4.81
CA VAL A 12 6.67 0.30 -3.58
C VAL A 12 6.54 1.71 -3.01
N ALA A 13 5.32 2.23 -2.97
CA ALA A 13 5.00 3.56 -2.47
C ALA A 13 4.32 3.45 -1.10
N LEU A 14 5.03 3.89 -0.06
CA LEU A 14 4.62 3.78 1.35
C LEU A 14 4.26 5.14 1.98
N GLY A 15 4.32 6.20 1.20
CA GLY A 15 4.03 7.58 1.62
C GLY A 15 3.18 8.33 0.60
N PRO A 16 3.02 9.66 0.77
CA PRO A 16 2.33 10.50 -0.21
C PRO A 16 2.95 10.35 -1.61
N LEU A 17 2.09 10.38 -2.63
CA LEU A 17 2.44 9.99 -3.99
C LEU A 17 3.11 11.10 -4.83
N THR A 18 3.48 12.22 -4.20
CA THR A 18 4.05 13.42 -4.83
C THR A 18 5.21 13.09 -5.76
N ASN A 19 6.16 12.28 -5.31
CA ASN A 19 7.34 11.93 -6.10
C ASN A 19 6.97 11.14 -7.37
N LEU A 20 5.98 10.25 -7.29
CA LEU A 20 5.53 9.45 -8.43
C LEU A 20 4.76 10.32 -9.43
N ALA A 21 3.91 11.23 -8.95
CA ALA A 21 3.21 12.18 -9.79
C ALA A 21 4.18 13.09 -10.55
N LEU A 22 5.19 13.63 -9.87
CA LEU A 22 6.24 14.42 -10.54
C LEU A 22 7.02 13.57 -11.55
N ALA A 23 7.41 12.35 -11.17
CA ALA A 23 8.19 11.47 -12.04
C ALA A 23 7.45 11.09 -13.32
N VAL A 24 6.15 10.78 -13.27
CA VAL A 24 5.36 10.47 -14.48
C VAL A 24 5.12 11.70 -15.36
N LYS A 25 5.05 12.90 -14.77
CA LYS A 25 4.99 14.14 -15.55
C LYS A 25 6.31 14.46 -16.25
N MET A 26 7.44 14.14 -15.63
CA MET A 26 8.77 14.29 -16.23
C MET A 26 9.06 13.21 -17.28
N ASP A 27 8.62 11.97 -17.04
CA ASP A 27 8.76 10.84 -17.96
C ASP A 27 7.45 10.05 -18.06
N PRO A 28 6.55 10.40 -19.01
CA PRO A 28 5.29 9.69 -19.22
C PRO A 28 5.45 8.22 -19.62
N SER A 29 6.66 7.78 -19.98
CA SER A 29 6.94 6.36 -20.26
C SER A 29 7.25 5.54 -19.01
N LEU A 30 7.45 6.18 -17.85
CA LEU A 30 7.78 5.53 -16.58
C LEU A 30 6.85 4.36 -16.24
N PRO A 31 5.51 4.46 -16.33
CA PRO A 31 4.65 3.32 -15.99
C PRO A 31 4.94 2.08 -16.85
N LYS A 32 5.34 2.24 -18.11
CA LYS A 32 5.66 1.12 -19.01
C LYS A 32 7.01 0.44 -18.68
N LYS A 33 7.83 1.08 -17.84
CA LYS A 33 9.14 0.56 -17.39
C LYS A 33 9.04 -0.24 -16.09
N LEU A 34 7.92 -0.16 -15.38
CA LEU A 34 7.68 -0.86 -14.14
C LEU A 34 7.04 -2.23 -14.40
N LYS A 35 7.50 -3.26 -13.68
CA LYS A 35 6.80 -4.55 -13.61
C LYS A 35 5.45 -4.35 -12.92
N ASN A 36 5.45 -3.66 -11.78
CA ASN A 36 4.25 -3.23 -11.07
C ASN A 36 4.54 -2.04 -10.14
N LEU A 37 3.46 -1.44 -9.67
CA LEU A 37 3.42 -0.45 -8.61
C LEU A 37 2.59 -1.03 -7.45
N CYS A 38 3.12 -0.99 -6.23
CA CYS A 38 2.40 -1.37 -5.02
C CYS A 38 2.30 -0.16 -4.10
N ILE A 39 1.07 0.25 -3.75
CA ILE A 39 0.78 1.45 -2.95
C ILE A 39 0.22 1.01 -1.60
N MET A 40 0.79 1.49 -0.50
CA MET A 40 0.10 1.54 0.78
C MET A 40 -0.65 2.85 0.87
N GLY A 41 -1.97 2.78 0.90
CA GLY A 41 -2.81 3.95 1.08
C GLY A 41 -4.20 3.82 0.48
N GLY A 42 -4.98 4.87 0.64
CA GLY A 42 -6.38 4.89 0.22
C GLY A 42 -7.26 4.00 1.10
N ASN A 43 -8.56 4.01 0.81
CA ASN A 43 -9.54 3.20 1.51
C ASN A 43 -10.62 2.72 0.54
N ILE A 44 -11.25 1.60 0.87
CA ILE A 44 -12.26 0.93 0.03
C ILE A 44 -13.67 1.33 0.46
N GLN A 45 -13.89 1.48 1.76
CA GLN A 45 -15.21 1.71 2.36
C GLN A 45 -15.48 3.19 2.67
N GLY A 46 -14.59 4.10 2.29
CA GLY A 46 -14.71 5.53 2.60
C GLY A 46 -14.56 5.85 4.09
N ARG A 47 -13.87 4.98 4.85
CA ARG A 47 -13.58 5.19 6.28
C ARG A 47 -12.12 5.58 6.47
N GLY A 48 -11.86 6.85 6.74
CA GLY A 48 -10.52 7.39 6.84
C GLY A 48 -9.77 7.10 8.15
N ASN A 49 -8.51 7.52 8.20
CA ASN A 49 -7.69 7.56 9.42
C ASN A 49 -7.21 8.99 9.77
N ILE A 50 -7.22 9.92 8.82
CA ILE A 50 -6.85 11.32 9.02
C ILE A 50 -8.06 12.25 8.93
N THR A 51 -9.00 11.96 8.01
CA THR A 51 -10.33 12.58 7.97
C THR A 51 -11.40 11.49 8.07
N VAL A 52 -12.67 11.90 8.04
CA VAL A 52 -13.79 10.95 8.02
C VAL A 52 -13.71 9.96 6.85
N CYS A 53 -13.21 10.40 5.70
CA CYS A 53 -13.26 9.64 4.45
C CYS A 53 -11.92 9.41 3.76
N ALA A 54 -10.82 10.01 4.23
CA ALA A 54 -9.52 9.90 3.59
C ALA A 54 -8.50 9.15 4.44
N GLU A 55 -7.70 8.33 3.77
CA GLU A 55 -6.48 7.74 4.32
C GLU A 55 -5.33 8.76 4.21
N PHE A 56 -4.42 8.77 5.18
CA PHE A 56 -3.31 9.70 5.33
C PHE A 56 -2.51 9.93 4.04
N ASN A 57 -1.92 8.91 3.41
CA ASN A 57 -1.07 9.10 2.23
C ASN A 57 -1.82 9.75 1.06
N PHE A 58 -3.09 9.37 0.85
CA PHE A 58 -3.94 9.97 -0.18
C PHE A 58 -4.43 11.38 0.19
N PHE A 59 -4.60 11.66 1.47
CA PHE A 59 -5.01 12.99 1.95
C PHE A 59 -3.87 14.02 1.92
N MET A 60 -2.63 13.58 2.18
CA MET A 60 -1.48 14.47 2.25
C MET A 60 -1.14 15.10 0.89
N ASP A 61 -1.39 14.39 -0.22
CA ASP A 61 -1.30 14.93 -1.57
C ASP A 61 -2.36 14.28 -2.50
N PRO A 62 -3.62 14.76 -2.44
CA PRO A 62 -4.72 14.22 -3.23
C PRO A 62 -4.50 14.38 -4.73
N GLU A 63 -3.90 15.49 -5.16
CA GLU A 63 -3.56 15.77 -6.55
C GLU A 63 -2.57 14.74 -7.09
N ALA A 64 -1.51 14.44 -6.34
CA ALA A 64 -0.57 13.41 -6.74
C ALA A 64 -1.21 12.03 -6.77
N ALA A 65 -2.05 11.70 -5.79
CA ALA A 65 -2.77 10.44 -5.77
C ALA A 65 -3.74 10.31 -6.97
N TYR A 66 -4.40 11.40 -7.35
CA TYR A 66 -5.21 11.47 -8.57
C TYR A 66 -4.37 11.22 -9.82
N ILE A 67 -3.22 11.89 -9.96
CA ILE A 67 -2.31 11.69 -11.10
C ILE A 67 -1.87 10.23 -11.17
N VAL A 68 -1.37 9.67 -10.07
CA VAL A 68 -0.86 8.30 -10.06
C VAL A 68 -1.95 7.28 -10.40
N THR A 69 -3.14 7.39 -9.79
CA THR A 69 -4.26 6.47 -10.05
C THR A 69 -4.81 6.55 -11.48
N ASN A 70 -4.60 7.66 -12.18
CA ASN A 70 -5.08 7.85 -13.56
C ASN A 70 -3.99 7.64 -14.63
N GLU A 71 -2.71 7.85 -14.32
CA GLU A 71 -1.62 7.87 -15.31
C GLU A 71 -0.67 6.67 -15.21
N PHE A 72 -0.61 5.96 -14.07
CA PHE A 72 0.19 4.73 -13.98
C PHE A 72 -0.58 3.53 -14.52
N THR A 73 -0.24 3.13 -15.75
CA THR A 73 -0.92 2.03 -16.47
C THR A 73 -0.31 0.64 -16.25
N CYS A 74 0.82 0.53 -15.52
CA CYS A 74 1.35 -0.77 -15.09
C CYS A 74 0.37 -1.46 -14.12
N PRO A 75 0.48 -2.78 -13.88
CA PRO A 75 -0.24 -3.42 -12.78
C PRO A 75 -0.02 -2.64 -11.47
N THR A 76 -1.11 -2.13 -10.90
CA THR A 76 -1.10 -1.28 -9.71
C THR A 76 -1.86 -1.98 -8.60
N PHE A 77 -1.17 -2.32 -7.52
CA PHE A 77 -1.73 -2.94 -6.33
C PHE A 77 -1.91 -1.88 -5.24
N ILE A 78 -3.03 -1.95 -4.52
CA ILE A 78 -3.34 -1.03 -3.42
C ILE A 78 -3.60 -1.86 -2.15
N ALA A 79 -2.67 -1.74 -1.20
CA ALA A 79 -2.82 -2.19 0.18
C ALA A 79 -3.59 -1.12 0.96
N ALA A 80 -4.92 -1.12 0.79
CA ALA A 80 -5.80 -0.13 1.38
C ALA A 80 -5.87 -0.24 2.92
N LEU A 81 -6.37 0.83 3.55
CA LEU A 81 -6.49 0.92 5.00
C LEU A 81 -7.29 -0.24 5.62
N GLU A 82 -8.38 -0.67 4.99
CA GLU A 82 -9.19 -1.80 5.46
C GLU A 82 -8.41 -3.11 5.44
N PHE A 83 -7.73 -3.40 4.32
CA PHE A 83 -6.92 -4.61 4.17
C PHE A 83 -5.87 -4.71 5.28
N THR A 84 -5.12 -3.63 5.53
CA THR A 84 -4.09 -3.64 6.57
C THR A 84 -4.69 -3.80 7.98
N ARG A 85 -5.84 -3.18 8.26
CA ARG A 85 -6.53 -3.29 9.56
C ARG A 85 -7.13 -4.67 9.80
N GLU A 86 -7.74 -5.28 8.79
CA GLU A 86 -8.34 -6.60 8.85
C GLU A 86 -7.30 -7.71 9.09
N ASN A 87 -6.04 -7.46 8.70
CA ASN A 87 -4.94 -8.41 8.85
C ASN A 87 -4.01 -8.10 10.05
N CYS A 88 -4.44 -7.27 11.02
CA CYS A 88 -3.59 -6.81 12.12
C CYS A 88 -2.94 -7.93 12.95
N LEU A 89 -1.78 -7.63 13.55
CA LEU A 89 -1.10 -8.51 14.49
C LEU A 89 -1.75 -8.42 15.86
N THR A 90 -1.93 -9.57 16.52
CA THR A 90 -2.28 -9.57 17.94
C THR A 90 -1.16 -8.92 18.75
N MET A 91 -1.46 -8.47 19.98
CA MET A 91 -0.40 -7.94 20.84
C MET A 91 0.62 -9.01 21.24
N GLU A 92 0.24 -10.29 21.24
CA GLU A 92 1.16 -11.40 21.45
C GLU A 92 2.11 -11.56 20.25
N ASP A 93 1.57 -11.57 19.03
CA ASP A 93 2.37 -11.58 17.80
C ASP A 93 3.35 -10.40 17.78
N PHE A 94 2.88 -9.19 18.07
CA PHE A 94 3.73 -8.00 18.11
C PHE A 94 4.86 -8.14 19.14
N LYS A 95 4.56 -8.63 20.36
CA LYS A 95 5.58 -8.85 21.38
C LYS A 95 6.61 -9.89 20.95
N ASN A 96 6.16 -11.02 20.41
CA ASN A 96 7.01 -12.08 19.91
C ASN A 96 7.92 -11.59 18.77
N TRP A 97 7.43 -10.68 17.93
CA TRP A 97 8.20 -10.05 16.86
C TRP A 97 9.32 -9.16 17.41
N VAL A 98 9.01 -8.22 18.32
CA VAL A 98 9.96 -7.19 18.75
C VAL A 98 10.87 -7.60 19.92
N HIS A 99 10.61 -8.74 20.57
CA HIS A 99 11.43 -9.27 21.69
C HIS A 99 12.37 -10.41 21.27
N GLN A 100 12.63 -10.59 19.97
CA GLN A 100 13.69 -11.50 19.52
C GLN A 100 15.06 -11.03 20.06
N ASP A 101 15.98 -11.97 20.30
CA ASP A 101 17.31 -11.65 20.82
C ASP A 101 18.27 -11.17 19.73
N THR A 102 17.90 -10.07 19.07
CA THR A 102 18.69 -9.45 17.99
C THR A 102 18.76 -7.93 18.14
N GLU A 103 19.78 -7.31 17.53
CA GLU A 103 19.90 -5.86 17.53
C GLU A 103 18.75 -5.17 16.79
N LYS A 104 18.31 -5.76 15.67
CA LYS A 104 17.19 -5.25 14.88
C LYS A 104 15.89 -5.26 15.68
N ALA A 105 15.64 -6.32 16.45
CA ALA A 105 14.46 -6.41 17.31
C ALA A 105 14.49 -5.37 18.43
N ARG A 106 15.64 -5.18 19.09
CA ARG A 106 15.81 -4.09 20.08
C ARG A 106 15.57 -2.71 19.48
N PHE A 107 16.02 -2.47 18.24
CA PHE A 107 15.72 -1.23 17.52
C PHE A 107 14.22 -1.10 17.22
N MET A 108 13.58 -2.16 16.71
CA MET A 108 12.15 -2.18 16.41
C MET A 108 11.30 -1.90 17.66
N ALA A 109 11.64 -2.51 18.80
CA ALA A 109 10.99 -2.26 20.09
C ALA A 109 11.10 -0.77 20.50
N LYS A 110 12.26 -0.13 20.27
CA LYS A 110 12.45 1.30 20.58
C LYS A 110 11.57 2.22 19.71
N ILE A 111 11.53 2.00 18.40
CA ILE A 111 10.78 2.88 17.49
C ILE A 111 9.26 2.67 17.59
N THR A 112 8.83 1.50 18.06
CA THR A 112 7.41 1.17 18.29
C THR A 112 6.94 1.44 19.71
N ALA A 113 7.82 1.82 20.64
CA ALA A 113 7.50 2.01 22.07
C ALA A 113 6.41 3.06 22.33
N LYS A 114 6.27 4.05 21.44
CA LYS A 114 5.25 5.11 21.54
C LYS A 114 4.00 4.81 20.70
N TRP A 115 3.92 3.63 20.08
CA TRP A 115 2.73 3.26 19.33
C TRP A 115 1.52 3.26 20.28
N PRO A 116 0.36 3.81 19.86
CA PRO A 116 -0.80 3.91 20.74
C PRO A 116 -1.17 2.54 21.31
N GLN A 117 -1.43 2.49 22.62
CA GLN A 117 -1.92 1.29 23.31
C GLN A 117 -3.28 0.90 22.73
N LYS A 118 -3.25 -0.03 21.76
CA LYS A 118 -4.42 -0.63 21.12
C LYS A 118 -4.46 -2.12 21.43
N SER A 119 -5.60 -2.76 21.19
CA SER A 119 -5.75 -4.21 21.30
C SER A 119 -4.99 -4.99 20.23
N SER A 120 -4.47 -4.32 19.20
CA SER A 120 -3.70 -4.90 18.10
C SER A 120 -2.69 -3.91 17.50
N PHE A 121 -1.69 -4.46 16.82
CA PHE A 121 -0.70 -3.71 16.07
C PHE A 121 -0.94 -3.82 14.56
N VAL A 122 -0.81 -2.72 13.83
CA VAL A 122 -0.99 -2.72 12.37
C VAL A 122 0.28 -2.21 11.71
N SER A 123 0.97 -3.10 11.00
CA SER A 123 2.16 -2.75 10.21
C SER A 123 1.76 -2.33 8.80
N TYR A 124 1.09 -1.17 8.69
CA TYR A 124 0.48 -0.66 7.45
C TYR A 124 1.35 -0.89 6.21
N ASP A 125 2.57 -0.35 6.24
CA ASP A 125 3.50 -0.34 5.12
C ASP A 125 4.08 -1.72 4.80
N SER A 126 4.24 -2.58 5.81
CA SER A 126 4.84 -3.89 5.64
C SER A 126 4.01 -4.81 4.75
N TYR A 127 2.69 -4.63 4.68
CA TYR A 127 1.85 -5.42 3.78
C TYR A 127 2.13 -5.12 2.31
N ALA A 128 2.33 -3.86 1.95
CA ALA A 128 2.69 -3.48 0.58
C ALA A 128 4.06 -4.06 0.19
N MET A 129 5.02 -4.05 1.13
CA MET A 129 6.32 -4.68 0.91
C MET A 129 6.20 -6.21 0.78
N ALA A 130 5.45 -6.87 1.65
CA ALA A 130 5.27 -8.31 1.64
C ALA A 130 4.62 -8.80 0.34
N ALA A 131 3.63 -8.07 -0.19
CA ALA A 131 2.99 -8.38 -1.46
C ALA A 131 3.95 -8.36 -2.67
N VAL A 132 5.03 -7.58 -2.59
CA VAL A 132 6.05 -7.51 -3.63
C VAL A 132 7.16 -8.56 -3.42
N ILE A 133 7.49 -8.88 -2.18
CA ILE A 133 8.45 -9.95 -1.86
C ILE A 133 7.89 -11.31 -2.27
N GLU A 134 6.61 -11.56 -1.99
CA GLU A 134 5.97 -12.84 -2.21
C GLU A 134 4.57 -12.65 -2.80
N GLU A 135 4.45 -12.74 -4.13
CA GLU A 135 3.20 -12.45 -4.85
C GLU A 135 2.01 -13.33 -4.37
N ASN A 136 2.28 -14.57 -3.94
CA ASN A 136 1.27 -15.51 -3.46
C ASN A 136 0.78 -15.23 -2.02
N ILE A 137 1.34 -14.22 -1.34
CA ILE A 137 0.89 -13.86 0.00
C ILE A 137 -0.51 -13.27 -0.01
N ILE A 138 -0.93 -12.63 -1.11
CA ILE A 138 -2.27 -12.08 -1.28
C ILE A 138 -3.19 -13.17 -1.78
N THR A 139 -4.18 -13.54 -0.96
CA THR A 139 -5.08 -14.67 -1.21
C THR A 139 -6.41 -14.25 -1.82
N GLU A 140 -6.78 -12.98 -1.67
CA GLU A 140 -8.00 -12.42 -2.26
C GLU A 140 -7.77 -10.95 -2.64
N TYR A 141 -8.26 -10.57 -3.82
CA TYR A 141 -8.22 -9.20 -4.31
C TYR A 141 -9.43 -8.90 -5.22
N GLU A 142 -9.71 -7.62 -5.43
CA GLU A 142 -10.69 -7.12 -6.39
C GLU A 142 -10.00 -6.27 -7.46
N LYS A 143 -10.56 -6.21 -8.67
CA LYS A 143 -10.09 -5.32 -9.73
C LYS A 143 -11.18 -4.34 -10.14
N CYS A 144 -10.98 -3.05 -9.90
CA CYS A 144 -11.89 -2.01 -10.35
C CYS A 144 -11.14 -0.74 -10.78
N ALA A 145 -11.83 0.10 -11.54
CA ALA A 145 -11.30 1.42 -11.87
C ALA A 145 -11.34 2.30 -10.62
N VAL A 146 -10.31 3.11 -10.42
CA VAL A 146 -10.22 4.01 -9.26
C VAL A 146 -9.88 5.44 -9.66
N SER A 147 -10.13 6.37 -8.76
CA SER A 147 -9.73 7.79 -8.85
C SER A 147 -9.66 8.38 -7.44
N VAL A 148 -9.35 9.67 -7.33
CA VAL A 148 -9.34 10.40 -6.06
C VAL A 148 -10.27 11.60 -6.13
N GLU A 149 -11.03 11.85 -5.06
CA GLU A 149 -11.85 13.06 -4.91
C GLU A 149 -10.98 14.26 -4.55
N LEU A 150 -11.09 15.35 -5.33
CA LEU A 150 -10.24 16.54 -5.19
C LEU A 150 -10.99 17.77 -4.69
N HIS A 151 -12.30 17.86 -4.90
CA HIS A 151 -13.06 19.10 -4.74
C HIS A 151 -14.13 19.03 -3.65
N GLY A 152 -14.53 17.84 -3.24
CA GLY A 152 -15.56 17.66 -2.21
C GLY A 152 -15.19 18.23 -0.84
N ARG A 153 -16.16 18.87 -0.16
CA ARG A 153 -15.98 19.49 1.17
C ARG A 153 -15.56 18.48 2.25
N TYR A 154 -16.10 17.27 2.22
CA TYR A 154 -15.88 16.24 3.25
C TYR A 154 -15.07 15.04 2.75
N ALA A 155 -15.00 14.85 1.44
CA ALA A 155 -14.46 13.64 0.81
C ALA A 155 -13.13 13.88 0.09
N ARG A 156 -12.54 15.08 0.14
CA ARG A 156 -11.23 15.35 -0.47
C ARG A 156 -10.16 14.36 0.04
N GLY A 157 -9.45 13.73 -0.89
CA GLY A 157 -8.46 12.68 -0.62
C GLY A 157 -9.05 11.27 -0.50
N MET A 158 -10.36 11.09 -0.66
CA MET A 158 -10.98 9.77 -0.70
C MET A 158 -10.60 9.05 -1.99
N LEU A 159 -10.23 7.77 -1.89
CA LEU A 159 -10.12 6.87 -3.04
C LEU A 159 -11.54 6.49 -3.48
N VAL A 160 -11.89 6.84 -4.71
CA VAL A 160 -13.20 6.56 -5.31
C VAL A 160 -13.09 5.32 -6.18
N LEU A 161 -13.98 4.36 -5.97
CA LEU A 161 -14.01 3.07 -6.67
C LEU A 161 -15.21 3.03 -7.62
N ASP A 162 -14.96 2.61 -8.86
CA ASP A 162 -16.00 2.33 -9.85
C ASP A 162 -16.21 0.81 -9.97
N THR A 163 -16.97 0.26 -9.03
CA THR A 163 -17.27 -1.18 -8.93
C THR A 163 -18.17 -1.68 -10.05
N ASP A 164 -18.99 -0.79 -10.63
CA ASP A 164 -19.96 -1.10 -11.68
C ASP A 164 -19.44 -0.80 -13.10
N ASN A 165 -18.16 -0.45 -13.23
CA ASN A 165 -17.49 -0.15 -14.49
C ASN A 165 -18.19 0.96 -15.31
N LYS A 166 -18.73 1.98 -14.64
CA LYS A 166 -19.40 3.15 -15.25
C LYS A 166 -18.45 4.02 -16.05
N TRP A 167 -17.20 4.16 -15.59
CA TRP A 167 -16.18 4.99 -16.24
C TRP A 167 -15.52 4.32 -17.44
N LYS A 168 -15.68 2.99 -17.57
CA LYS A 168 -15.09 2.19 -18.66
C LYS A 168 -13.59 2.40 -18.83
N LYS A 169 -12.85 2.65 -17.74
CA LYS A 169 -11.39 2.78 -17.80
C LYS A 169 -10.78 1.43 -18.18
N GLU A 170 -9.80 1.46 -19.09
CA GLU A 170 -9.04 0.27 -19.45
C GLU A 170 -8.19 -0.24 -18.27
N HIS A 171 -7.53 0.69 -17.58
CA HIS A 171 -6.72 0.37 -16.40
C HIS A 171 -7.61 0.16 -15.16
N LYS A 172 -7.38 -0.97 -14.48
CA LYS A 172 -8.03 -1.32 -13.21
C LYS A 172 -6.96 -1.57 -12.16
N ALA A 173 -7.11 -0.94 -10.99
CA ALA A 173 -6.25 -1.20 -9.85
C ALA A 173 -6.63 -2.54 -9.20
N ILE A 174 -5.66 -3.18 -8.55
CA ILE A 174 -5.81 -4.43 -7.81
C ILE A 174 -5.90 -4.08 -6.33
N LEU A 175 -7.11 -4.14 -5.78
CA LEU A 175 -7.37 -3.84 -4.38
C LEU A 175 -7.19 -5.12 -3.55
N MET A 176 -6.21 -5.14 -2.66
CA MET A 176 -5.96 -6.31 -1.81
C MET A 176 -7.10 -6.46 -0.79
N LYS A 177 -7.55 -7.70 -0.55
CA LYS A 177 -8.63 -8.01 0.40
C LYS A 177 -8.19 -8.93 1.52
N LYS A 178 -7.45 -9.99 1.21
CA LYS A 178 -6.94 -10.94 2.21
C LYS A 178 -5.51 -11.37 1.92
N CYS A 179 -4.79 -11.75 2.95
CA CYS A 179 -3.45 -12.33 2.83
C CYS A 179 -3.29 -13.59 3.70
N ASN A 180 -2.27 -14.38 3.40
CA ASN A 180 -1.82 -15.44 4.29
C ASN A 180 -1.08 -14.81 5.48
N ILE A 181 -1.81 -14.59 6.57
CA ILE A 181 -1.28 -13.90 7.75
C ILE A 181 -0.12 -14.65 8.43
N ASN A 182 -0.12 -15.98 8.40
CA ASN A 182 0.97 -16.77 8.99
C ASN A 182 2.25 -16.55 8.20
N ARG A 183 2.15 -16.58 6.86
CA ARG A 183 3.29 -16.32 6.00
C ARG A 183 3.80 -14.88 6.14
N PHE A 184 2.90 -13.92 6.31
CA PHE A 184 3.26 -12.54 6.60
C PHE A 184 4.05 -12.40 7.91
N LYS A 185 3.61 -13.08 8.98
CA LYS A 185 4.33 -13.12 10.25
C LYS A 185 5.73 -13.70 10.08
N GLU A 186 5.87 -14.82 9.36
CA GLU A 186 7.19 -15.40 9.09
C GLU A 186 8.13 -14.41 8.39
N LEU A 187 7.66 -13.67 7.38
CA LEU A 187 8.45 -12.64 6.71
C LEU A 187 8.87 -11.53 7.68
N LEU A 188 7.96 -11.07 8.54
CA LEU A 188 8.27 -10.04 9.54
C LEU A 188 9.30 -10.53 10.58
N TRP A 189 9.19 -11.76 11.07
CA TRP A 189 10.13 -12.31 12.05
C TRP A 189 11.51 -12.47 11.44
N ASN A 190 11.58 -13.09 10.26
CA ASN A 190 12.84 -13.30 9.54
C ASN A 190 13.55 -11.97 9.20
N ALA A 191 12.82 -10.86 9.05
CA ALA A 191 13.42 -9.55 8.82
C ALA A 191 14.24 -9.02 10.02
N LEU A 192 13.96 -9.53 11.23
CA LEU A 192 14.67 -9.14 12.45
C LEU A 192 15.76 -10.14 12.88
N LEU A 193 15.89 -11.29 12.22
CA LEU A 193 17.05 -12.16 12.35
C LEU A 193 18.31 -11.47 11.78
#